data_AF-A0A243S8E1-F1
#
_entry.id   AF-A0A243S8E1-F1
#
_cell.length_a   1.000
_cell.length_b   1.000
_cell.length_c   1.000
_cell.angle_alpha   90.00
_cell.angle_beta   90.00
_cell.angle_gamma   90.00
#
_symmetry.space_group_name_H-M   'P 1'
#
loop_
_entity.id
_entity.type
_entity.pdbx_description
1 polymer ?
#
loop_
_entity_poly.entity_id
_entity_poly.type
_entity_poly.pdbx_seq_one_letter_code
_entity_poly.pdbx_strand_id
1 'polypeptide(L)'
;MTTVTATATSLSWDEGAVVTIDQRALPHEIRELRLTDVDAVIAAIESLAVRGAPAIGLAGALGVALSARLHSGPDGVDRAAVHADAERLIAARPTAVNLEWAVRRTLTRLDEGAQAVLAEATAMLAEDATLNAAAVERAADLVDSLTPDRPLRLLTHCNTGRLATGAVGTALGTILHLAGRGRVREVLVDETRPLLQGARLTAWELGEAGVPYRLCVDSAAAGAMAHGLVDCVLVGADRIAANGDTANKIGTYGLAVAAARHGIPFVVVAPESTWDSSLADGSGIVIEERAAAEVTHLADRVCAPQDARAYNPAFDVTPAELITAIVTERRVFRPRRGVPQQLTAGVADDRIEGLLEEFPDHPEPGVVFRDLSALYAQPGLLAGLAARVDEEFGGAYDRVLAVESRGFVLGAALAARTGTPLTLARKPGKLPGPVHSADYSLEYGMDRLELRKSAIAPGERVLCVDDVLATGGTLAAAAQLVRDSGAEVAGMAVVLELAGLGGRDRLSSHRLAALCEVPA
;
A
#
# COMPACT_ATOMS: atom_id res chain seq x y z
N MET A 1 -21.37 -16.77 29.95
CA MET A 1 -21.45 -15.83 28.82
C MET A 1 -21.14 -14.45 29.37
N THR A 2 -19.86 -14.12 29.47
CA THR A 2 -19.38 -12.78 29.82
C THR A 2 -19.24 -12.02 28.52
N THR A 3 -20.11 -11.03 28.31
CA THR A 3 -19.99 -10.03 27.24
C THR A 3 -18.73 -9.20 27.53
N VAL A 4 -17.60 -9.59 26.94
CA VAL A 4 -16.43 -8.70 26.84
C VAL A 4 -16.72 -7.74 25.69
N THR A 5 -16.83 -6.46 26.00
CA THR A 5 -17.12 -5.38 25.06
C THR A 5 -15.93 -5.16 24.11
N ALA A 6 -16.22 -4.64 22.90
CA ALA A 6 -15.26 -4.22 21.87
C ALA A 6 -14.24 -3.13 22.31
N THR A 7 -14.16 -2.85 23.62
CA THR A 7 -13.26 -1.90 24.30
C THR A 7 -12.16 -2.60 25.12
N ALA A 8 -12.04 -3.92 25.08
CA ALA A 8 -11.02 -4.64 25.84
C ALA A 8 -9.61 -4.30 25.32
N THR A 9 -8.76 -3.76 26.20
CA THR A 9 -7.33 -3.56 25.94
C THR A 9 -6.57 -4.87 26.15
N SER A 10 -5.53 -5.11 25.36
CA SER A 10 -4.65 -6.30 25.52
C SER A 10 -3.52 -6.06 26.52
N LEU A 11 -3.28 -4.79 26.85
CA LEU A 11 -2.21 -4.32 27.71
C LEU A 11 -2.72 -3.16 28.57
N SER A 12 -2.46 -3.20 29.87
CA SER A 12 -2.82 -2.13 30.79
C SER A 12 -1.82 -2.02 31.95
N TRP A 13 -1.90 -0.90 32.67
CA TRP A 13 -1.22 -0.72 33.94
C TRP A 13 -2.24 -0.84 35.07
N ASP A 14 -1.99 -1.73 36.04
CA ASP A 14 -2.88 -1.95 37.18
C ASP A 14 -2.07 -2.21 38.45
N GLU A 15 -2.32 -1.40 39.49
CA GLU A 15 -1.69 -1.51 40.82
C GLU A 15 -0.16 -1.74 40.82
N GLY A 16 0.57 -1.12 39.88
CA GLY A 16 2.02 -1.29 39.78
C GLY A 16 2.46 -2.55 39.04
N ALA A 17 1.59 -3.16 38.24
CA ALA A 17 1.94 -4.24 37.34
C ALA A 17 1.54 -3.91 35.91
N VAL A 18 2.27 -4.48 34.96
CA VAL A 18 1.83 -4.58 33.57
C VAL A 18 0.91 -5.78 33.46
N VAL A 19 -0.34 -5.55 33.05
CA VAL A 19 -1.35 -6.59 32.91
C VAL A 19 -1.61 -6.87 31.44
N THR A 20 -1.59 -8.14 31.06
CA THR A 20 -1.80 -8.57 29.67
C THR A 20 -2.36 -9.98 29.59
N ILE A 21 -2.82 -10.40 28.42
CA ILE A 21 -3.27 -11.76 28.16
C ILE A 21 -2.09 -12.60 27.66
N ASP A 22 -1.90 -13.79 28.22
CA ASP A 22 -0.91 -14.74 27.71
C ASP A 22 -1.34 -15.31 26.36
N GLN A 23 -0.78 -14.75 25.29
CA GLN A 23 -1.10 -15.19 23.92
C GLN A 23 -0.66 -16.62 23.62
N ARG A 24 0.17 -17.27 24.46
CA ARG A 24 0.56 -18.68 24.31
C ARG A 24 -0.53 -19.63 24.79
N ALA A 25 -1.36 -19.19 25.73
CA ALA A 25 -2.45 -19.99 26.28
C ALA A 25 -3.69 -20.02 25.35
N LEU A 26 -3.85 -18.99 24.53
CA LEU A 26 -4.91 -18.93 23.52
C LEU A 26 -4.72 -20.00 22.43
N PRO A 27 -5.82 -20.59 21.89
CA PRO A 27 -7.22 -20.27 22.16
C PRO A 27 -7.85 -21.05 23.32
N HIS A 28 -7.08 -21.90 24.03
CA HIS A 28 -7.61 -22.86 24.99
C HIS A 28 -7.98 -22.22 26.33
N GLU A 29 -7.19 -21.24 26.77
CA GLU A 29 -7.36 -20.58 28.06
C GLU A 29 -7.10 -19.07 27.93
N ILE A 30 -7.98 -18.26 28.52
CA ILE A 30 -7.74 -16.83 28.72
C ILE A 30 -7.00 -16.69 30.04
N ARG A 31 -5.66 -16.67 29.98
CA ARG A 31 -4.80 -16.48 31.15
C ARG A 31 -4.30 -15.05 31.21
N GLU A 32 -4.60 -14.35 32.30
CA GLU A 32 -4.03 -13.03 32.58
C GLU A 32 -2.61 -13.18 33.17
N LEU A 33 -1.68 -12.35 32.71
CA LEU A 33 -0.35 -12.18 33.26
C LEU A 33 -0.28 -10.83 33.98
N ARG A 34 0.22 -10.85 35.20
CA ARG A 34 0.59 -9.65 35.97
C ARG A 34 2.11 -9.63 36.11
N LEU A 35 2.76 -8.72 35.39
CA LEU A 35 4.21 -8.59 35.32
C LEU A 35 4.65 -7.47 36.27
N THR A 36 5.44 -7.82 37.29
CA THR A 36 5.77 -6.94 38.42
C THR A 36 7.21 -6.44 38.43
N ASP A 37 8.05 -6.93 37.51
CA ASP A 37 9.41 -6.46 37.28
C ASP A 37 9.78 -6.49 35.79
N VAL A 38 10.95 -5.91 35.47
CA VAL A 38 11.47 -5.81 34.10
C VAL A 38 11.79 -7.18 33.52
N ASP A 39 12.28 -8.12 34.34
CA ASP A 39 12.64 -9.46 33.90
C ASP A 39 11.40 -10.24 33.41
N ALA A 40 10.27 -10.08 34.09
CA ALA A 40 8.99 -10.65 33.70
C ALA A 40 8.47 -10.05 32.38
N VAL A 41 8.67 -8.74 32.14
CA VAL A 41 8.33 -8.10 30.86
C VAL A 41 9.19 -8.64 29.72
N ILE A 42 10.51 -8.73 29.92
CA ILE A 42 11.44 -9.31 28.94
C ILE A 42 11.05 -10.75 28.62
N ALA A 43 10.84 -11.59 29.64
CA ALA A 43 10.44 -12.98 29.47
C ALA A 43 9.11 -13.13 28.72
N ALA A 44 8.14 -12.22 28.96
CA ALA A 44 6.87 -12.23 28.24
C ALA A 44 7.05 -11.89 26.75
N ILE A 45 7.94 -10.96 26.40
CA ILE A 45 8.25 -10.58 25.02
C ILE A 45 9.02 -11.72 24.30
N GLU A 46 10.06 -12.27 24.92
CA GLU A 46 10.91 -13.32 24.34
C GLU A 46 10.14 -14.62 24.10
N SER A 47 9.29 -15.00 25.06
CA SER A 47 8.47 -16.22 24.96
C SER A 47 7.24 -16.08 24.06
N LEU A 48 7.01 -14.88 23.50
CA LEU A 48 5.82 -14.52 22.71
C LEU A 48 4.50 -14.57 23.49
N ALA A 49 4.54 -14.44 24.81
CA ALA A 49 3.35 -14.17 25.60
C ALA A 49 2.74 -12.81 25.24
N VAL A 50 3.61 -11.83 24.95
CA VAL A 50 3.27 -10.54 24.32
C VAL A 50 3.93 -10.48 22.96
N ARG A 51 3.14 -10.22 21.92
CA ARG A 51 3.63 -10.11 20.54
C ARG A 51 2.76 -9.21 19.69
N GLY A 52 3.27 -8.85 18.52
CA GLY A 52 2.75 -7.78 17.66
C GLY A 52 3.60 -6.53 17.84
N ALA A 53 4.02 -5.92 16.74
CA ALA A 53 5.02 -4.85 16.80
C ALA A 53 4.58 -3.68 17.71
N PRO A 54 3.33 -3.16 17.62
CA PRO A 54 2.88 -2.14 18.56
C PRO A 54 2.76 -2.63 20.01
N ALA A 55 2.19 -3.82 20.25
CA ALA A 55 2.03 -4.37 21.61
C ALA A 55 3.37 -4.56 22.34
N ILE A 56 4.41 -5.04 21.65
CA ILE A 56 5.75 -5.19 22.22
C ILE A 56 6.33 -3.82 22.59
N GLY A 57 6.16 -2.81 21.73
CA GLY A 57 6.56 -1.43 22.02
C GLY A 57 5.93 -0.89 23.29
N LEU A 58 4.60 -1.01 23.39
CA LEU A 58 3.85 -0.55 24.55
C LEU A 58 4.21 -1.31 25.83
N ALA A 59 4.47 -2.63 25.74
CA ALA A 59 4.95 -3.41 26.86
C ALA A 59 6.34 -2.96 27.32
N GLY A 60 7.23 -2.61 26.38
CA GLY A 60 8.53 -2.00 26.67
C GLY A 60 8.40 -0.66 27.40
N ALA A 61 7.52 0.23 26.92
CA ALA A 61 7.24 1.52 27.57
C ALA A 61 6.75 1.34 29.03
N LEU A 62 5.80 0.43 29.24
CA LEU A 62 5.34 0.09 30.59
C LEU A 62 6.43 -0.59 31.44
N GLY A 63 7.33 -1.35 30.82
CA GLY A 63 8.53 -1.90 31.46
C GLY A 63 9.48 -0.82 31.98
N VAL A 64 9.65 0.29 31.24
CA VAL A 64 10.41 1.46 31.73
C VAL A 64 9.69 2.13 32.91
N ALA A 65 8.36 2.26 32.85
CA ALA A 65 7.58 2.80 33.97
C ALA A 65 7.67 1.90 35.23
N LEU A 66 7.68 0.58 35.03
CA LEU A 66 7.89 -0.41 36.08
C LEU A 66 9.28 -0.29 36.71
N SER A 67 10.33 -0.20 35.88
CA SER A 67 11.70 0.04 36.33
C SER A 67 11.81 1.34 37.12
N ALA A 68 11.29 2.46 36.59
CA ALA A 68 11.33 3.76 37.26
C ALA A 68 10.65 3.71 38.63
N ARG A 69 9.52 3.00 38.77
CA ARG A 69 8.86 2.80 40.05
C ARG A 69 9.71 1.97 41.03
N LEU A 70 10.28 0.85 40.57
CA LEU A 70 11.07 -0.06 41.41
C LEU A 70 12.36 0.58 41.90
N HIS A 71 12.96 1.44 41.08
CA HIS A 71 14.19 2.19 41.40
C HIS A 71 13.92 3.59 41.94
N SER A 72 12.68 3.89 42.38
CA SER A 72 12.36 5.13 43.08
C SER A 72 12.59 5.00 44.58
N GLY A 73 13.27 5.99 45.18
CA GLY A 73 13.49 6.08 46.61
C GLY A 73 13.36 7.51 47.15
N PRO A 74 13.75 7.76 48.42
CA PRO A 74 13.69 9.07 49.05
C PRO A 74 14.47 10.16 48.30
N ASP A 75 15.55 9.78 47.61
CA ASP A 75 16.44 10.68 46.87
C ASP A 75 16.03 10.84 45.39
N GLY A 76 14.86 10.32 44.99
CA GLY A 76 14.38 10.31 43.61
C GLY A 76 14.57 8.97 42.90
N VAL A 77 14.57 8.99 41.57
CA VAL A 77 14.72 7.78 40.73
C VAL A 77 16.20 7.50 40.48
N ASP A 78 16.66 6.27 40.71
CA ASP A 78 17.99 5.83 40.25
C ASP A 78 18.00 5.71 38.72
N ARG A 79 18.45 6.79 38.07
CA ARG A 79 18.47 6.91 36.61
C ARG A 79 19.40 5.89 35.95
N ALA A 80 20.50 5.54 36.60
CA ALA A 80 21.46 4.60 36.03
C ALA A 80 20.87 3.20 35.96
N ALA A 81 20.15 2.78 37.00
CA ALA A 81 19.43 1.51 37.02
C ALA A 81 18.33 1.46 35.95
N VAL A 82 17.53 2.52 35.79
CA VAL A 82 16.47 2.58 34.77
C VAL A 82 17.04 2.53 33.35
N HIS A 83 18.13 3.24 33.09
CA HIS A 83 18.80 3.16 31.78
C HIS A 83 19.34 1.76 31.50
N ALA A 84 19.92 1.07 32.49
CA ALA A 84 20.40 -0.30 32.32
C ALA A 84 19.24 -1.26 31.99
N ASP A 85 18.12 -1.16 32.69
CA ASP A 85 16.92 -1.96 32.42
C ASP A 85 16.30 -1.65 31.05
N ALA A 86 16.33 -0.39 30.61
CA ALA A 86 15.87 -0.01 29.29
C ALA A 86 16.70 -0.63 28.16
N GLU A 87 18.03 -0.68 28.28
CA GLU A 87 18.87 -1.38 27.29
C GLU A 87 18.57 -2.89 27.26
N ARG A 88 18.29 -3.50 28.42
CA ARG A 88 17.88 -4.91 28.50
C ARG A 88 16.54 -5.16 27.80
N LEU A 89 15.57 -4.25 27.97
CA LEU A 89 14.28 -4.30 27.27
C LEU A 89 14.48 -4.25 25.75
N ILE A 90 15.29 -3.30 25.24
CA ILE A 90 15.57 -3.18 23.81
C ILE A 90 16.22 -4.45 23.25
N ALA A 91 17.17 -5.02 24.00
CA ALA A 91 17.89 -6.22 23.61
C ALA A 91 17.02 -7.49 23.58
N ALA A 92 15.83 -7.49 24.20
CA ALA A 92 14.93 -8.65 24.23
C ALA A 92 14.56 -9.14 22.82
N ARG A 93 14.33 -8.22 21.88
CA ARG A 93 14.09 -8.53 20.45
C ARG A 93 14.67 -7.44 19.55
N PRO A 94 15.96 -7.51 19.18
CA PRO A 94 16.69 -6.43 18.49
C PRO A 94 16.12 -6.03 17.11
N THR A 95 15.34 -6.88 16.47
CA THR A 95 14.69 -6.59 15.17
C THR A 95 13.38 -5.81 15.30
N ALA A 96 12.83 -5.68 16.52
CA ALA A 96 11.56 -5.01 16.79
C ALA A 96 11.75 -3.50 17.02
N VAL A 97 11.73 -2.71 15.93
CA VAL A 97 11.96 -1.25 15.99
C VAL A 97 10.95 -0.51 16.87
N ASN A 98 9.69 -0.98 16.93
CA ASN A 98 8.68 -0.41 17.83
C ASN A 98 9.06 -0.54 19.31
N LEU A 99 9.81 -1.58 19.70
CA LEU A 99 10.31 -1.76 21.07
C LEU A 99 11.32 -0.67 21.42
N GLU A 100 12.33 -0.51 20.59
CA GLU A 100 13.34 0.54 20.78
C GLU A 100 12.71 1.92 20.78
N TRP A 101 11.89 2.23 19.78
CA TRP A 101 11.20 3.52 19.68
C TRP A 101 10.42 3.84 20.96
N ALA A 102 9.62 2.89 21.45
CA ALA A 102 8.76 3.10 22.60
C ALA A 102 9.59 3.29 23.89
N VAL A 103 10.57 2.43 24.12
CA VAL A 103 11.48 2.53 25.28
C VAL A 103 12.22 3.87 25.27
N ARG A 104 12.80 4.26 24.13
CA ARG A 104 13.54 5.52 23.97
C ARG A 104 12.63 6.73 24.18
N ARG A 105 11.40 6.71 23.67
CA ARG A 105 10.40 7.77 23.89
C ARG A 105 10.06 7.92 25.36
N THR A 106 9.75 6.83 26.05
CA THR A 106 9.38 6.85 27.47
C THR A 106 10.54 7.34 28.36
N LEU A 107 11.79 6.99 28.04
CA LEU A 107 12.98 7.45 28.76
C LEU A 107 13.16 8.98 28.75
N THR A 108 12.61 9.69 27.77
CA THR A 108 12.72 11.17 27.71
C THR A 108 12.09 11.86 28.92
N ARG A 109 11.17 11.19 29.61
CA ARG A 109 10.48 11.70 30.81
C ARG A 109 11.14 11.32 32.12
N LEU A 110 12.25 10.60 32.10
CA LEU A 110 12.90 10.08 33.31
C LEU A 110 13.31 11.18 34.29
N ASP A 111 13.74 12.33 33.77
CA ASP A 111 14.18 13.50 34.56
C ASP A 111 13.05 14.14 35.35
N GLU A 112 11.80 13.90 34.94
CA GLU A 112 10.58 14.39 35.60
C GLU A 112 10.06 13.39 36.67
N GLY A 113 10.71 12.24 36.83
CA GLY A 113 10.41 11.23 37.84
C GLY A 113 9.44 10.13 37.40
N ALA A 114 9.30 9.09 38.23
CA ALA A 114 8.58 7.85 37.86
C ALA A 114 7.11 8.07 37.46
N GLN A 115 6.43 9.07 38.02
CA GLN A 115 5.05 9.39 37.64
C GLN A 115 4.95 9.97 36.23
N ALA A 116 5.92 10.80 35.81
CA ALA A 116 5.94 11.33 34.45
C ALA A 116 6.25 10.23 33.42
N VAL A 117 7.15 9.31 33.77
CA VAL A 117 7.45 8.11 32.96
C VAL A 117 6.19 7.25 32.79
N LEU A 118 5.46 6.97 33.87
CA LEU A 118 4.21 6.22 33.80
C LEU A 118 3.14 6.96 32.98
N ALA A 119 3.02 8.27 33.16
CA ALA A 119 2.07 9.10 32.40
C ALA A 119 2.35 9.03 30.89
N GLU A 120 3.62 9.07 30.47
CA GLU A 120 4.01 8.91 29.06
C GLU A 120 3.69 7.51 28.53
N ALA A 121 4.06 6.46 29.25
CA ALA A 121 3.76 5.09 28.82
C ALA A 121 2.24 4.84 28.71
N THR A 122 1.46 5.40 29.63
CA THR A 122 -0.01 5.32 29.59
C THR A 122 -0.61 6.18 28.48
N ALA A 123 -0.04 7.37 28.22
CA ALA A 123 -0.43 8.20 27.08
C ALA A 123 -0.19 7.48 25.75
N MET A 124 0.93 6.77 25.61
CA MET A 124 1.23 5.97 24.43
C MET A 124 0.21 4.85 24.17
N LEU A 125 -0.34 4.21 25.21
CA LEU A 125 -1.45 3.24 25.05
C LEU A 125 -2.70 3.91 24.47
N ALA A 126 -3.05 5.10 24.97
CA ALA A 126 -4.22 5.86 24.51
C ALA A 126 -4.01 6.41 23.09
N GLU A 127 -2.79 6.85 22.77
CA GLU A 127 -2.38 7.24 21.43
C GLU A 127 -2.50 6.07 20.45
N ASP A 128 -1.94 4.90 20.76
CA ASP A 128 -2.05 3.70 19.91
C ASP A 128 -3.51 3.37 19.60
N ALA A 129 -4.40 3.36 20.60
CA ALA A 129 -5.82 3.13 20.41
C ALA A 129 -6.47 4.16 19.45
N THR A 130 -6.12 5.44 19.60
CA THR A 130 -6.65 6.54 18.79
C THR A 130 -6.15 6.46 17.35
N LEU A 131 -4.84 6.25 17.16
CA LEU A 131 -4.22 6.15 15.84
C LEU A 131 -4.76 4.92 15.09
N ASN A 132 -4.85 3.76 15.77
CA ASN A 132 -5.40 2.55 15.18
C ASN A 132 -6.87 2.73 14.78
N ALA A 133 -7.71 3.35 15.62
CA ALA A 133 -9.09 3.64 15.27
C ALA A 133 -9.22 4.50 14.00
N ALA A 134 -8.39 5.55 13.88
CA ALA A 134 -8.37 6.41 12.70
C ALA A 134 -7.88 5.69 11.43
N ALA A 135 -6.85 4.84 11.54
CA ALA A 135 -6.39 4.00 10.43
C ALA A 135 -7.46 2.99 9.99
N VAL A 136 -8.14 2.37 10.96
CA VAL A 136 -9.23 1.40 10.76
C VAL A 136 -10.41 2.02 10.03
N GLU A 137 -10.85 3.21 10.44
CA GLU A 137 -11.94 3.94 9.79
C GLU A 137 -11.57 4.28 8.33
N ARG A 138 -10.38 4.85 8.13
CA ARG A 138 -9.87 5.20 6.80
C ARG A 138 -9.75 3.99 5.88
N ALA A 139 -9.27 2.86 6.41
CA ALA A 139 -9.12 1.63 5.65
C ALA A 139 -10.48 1.03 5.27
N ALA A 140 -11.46 1.08 6.19
CA ALA A 140 -12.81 0.63 5.89
C ALA A 140 -13.47 1.47 4.80
N ASP A 141 -13.33 2.80 4.84
CA ASP A 141 -13.84 3.70 3.80
C ASP A 141 -13.19 3.43 2.44
N LEU A 142 -11.89 3.15 2.43
CA LEU A 142 -11.18 2.74 1.22
C LEU A 142 -11.74 1.41 0.67
N VAL A 143 -11.89 0.39 1.53
CA VAL A 143 -12.43 -0.92 1.11
C VAL A 143 -13.86 -0.77 0.57
N ASP A 144 -14.70 0.04 1.22
CA ASP A 144 -16.05 0.36 0.75
C ASP A 144 -16.03 0.98 -0.66
N SER A 145 -15.06 1.87 -0.95
CA SER A 145 -14.88 2.49 -2.27
C SER A 145 -14.35 1.53 -3.34
N LEU A 146 -13.47 0.60 -2.97
CA LEU A 146 -12.86 -0.38 -3.88
C LEU A 146 -13.82 -1.51 -4.22
N THR A 147 -14.75 -1.83 -3.31
CA THR A 147 -15.66 -2.98 -3.41
C THR A 147 -17.10 -2.59 -3.01
N PRO A 148 -17.81 -1.81 -3.84
CA PRO A 148 -19.15 -1.34 -3.50
C PRO A 148 -20.22 -2.45 -3.55
N ASP A 149 -21.40 -2.14 -3.03
CA ASP A 149 -22.68 -2.81 -3.32
C ASP A 149 -22.95 -4.21 -2.75
N ARG A 150 -22.09 -4.75 -1.87
CA ARG A 150 -22.40 -6.01 -1.14
C ARG A 150 -21.53 -6.27 0.10
N PRO A 151 -21.98 -7.15 1.01
CA PRO A 151 -21.11 -7.79 1.98
C PRO A 151 -19.99 -8.60 1.31
N LEU A 152 -18.80 -8.52 1.88
CA LEU A 152 -17.53 -8.96 1.33
C LEU A 152 -17.05 -10.26 1.98
N ARG A 153 -16.34 -11.06 1.20
CA ARG A 153 -15.52 -12.17 1.67
C ARG A 153 -14.09 -11.65 1.81
N LEU A 154 -13.62 -11.50 3.04
CA LEU A 154 -12.30 -10.93 3.31
C LEU A 154 -11.30 -12.05 3.57
N LEU A 155 -10.02 -11.83 3.24
CA LEU A 155 -8.92 -12.70 3.65
C LEU A 155 -7.93 -11.90 4.49
N THR A 156 -7.43 -12.51 5.56
CA THR A 156 -6.37 -11.92 6.39
C THR A 156 -5.34 -12.96 6.79
N HIS A 157 -4.17 -12.47 7.21
CA HIS A 157 -3.00 -13.26 7.51
C HIS A 157 -2.34 -12.77 8.80
N CYS A 158 -1.77 -13.71 9.58
CA CYS A 158 -1.25 -13.45 10.93
C CYS A 158 -2.36 -13.00 11.91
N ASN A 159 -1.97 -12.21 12.91
CA ASN A 159 -2.84 -11.55 13.86
C ASN A 159 -2.49 -10.08 13.97
N THR A 160 -3.50 -9.24 13.76
CA THR A 160 -3.41 -7.77 13.67
C THR A 160 -4.56 -7.11 14.43
N GLY A 161 -5.14 -7.84 15.39
CA GLY A 161 -6.21 -7.36 16.25
C GLY A 161 -5.67 -6.62 17.46
N ARG A 162 -6.54 -6.48 18.46
CA ARG A 162 -6.17 -5.84 19.73
C ARG A 162 -5.05 -6.61 20.45
N LEU A 163 -4.89 -7.91 20.19
CA LEU A 163 -3.81 -8.71 20.77
C LEU A 163 -2.43 -8.34 20.20
N ALA A 164 -2.37 -7.82 18.98
CA ALA A 164 -1.13 -7.39 18.34
C ALA A 164 -0.82 -5.89 18.56
N THR A 165 -1.80 -5.14 19.07
CA THR A 165 -1.72 -3.71 19.41
C THR A 165 -2.02 -3.50 20.89
N GLY A 166 -2.17 -2.26 21.37
CA GLY A 166 -2.71 -2.00 22.72
C GLY A 166 -4.24 -2.12 22.76
N ALA A 167 -4.89 -1.73 21.67
CA ALA A 167 -6.34 -1.83 21.46
C ALA A 167 -6.68 -1.76 19.97
N VAL A 168 -7.94 -2.05 19.62
CA VAL A 168 -8.55 -1.93 18.28
C VAL A 168 -7.98 -2.89 17.22
N GLY A 169 -6.67 -2.88 17.01
CA GLY A 169 -5.98 -3.57 15.93
C GLY A 169 -5.85 -2.71 14.67
N THR A 170 -5.20 -3.26 13.65
CA THR A 170 -5.05 -2.63 12.33
C THR A 170 -5.92 -3.34 11.31
N ALA A 171 -5.40 -4.31 10.55
CA ALA A 171 -6.17 -5.01 9.52
C ALA A 171 -7.35 -5.80 10.08
N LEU A 172 -7.16 -6.53 11.20
CA LEU A 172 -8.28 -7.17 11.89
C LEU A 172 -9.23 -6.13 12.50
N GLY A 173 -8.72 -5.01 13.00
CA GLY A 173 -9.55 -3.87 13.43
C GLY A 173 -10.45 -3.35 12.29
N THR A 174 -9.91 -3.23 11.07
CA THR A 174 -10.66 -2.88 9.86
C THR A 174 -11.73 -3.90 9.53
N ILE A 175 -11.42 -5.20 9.64
CA ILE A 175 -12.38 -6.28 9.41
C ILE A 175 -13.52 -6.22 10.44
N LEU A 176 -13.22 -6.03 11.73
CA LEU A 176 -14.22 -5.90 12.78
C LEU A 176 -15.09 -4.65 12.60
N HIS A 177 -14.50 -3.53 12.19
CA HIS A 177 -15.23 -2.30 11.87
C HIS A 177 -16.16 -2.46 10.67
N LEU A 178 -15.68 -3.10 9.58
CA LEU A 178 -16.49 -3.45 8.42
C LEU A 178 -17.62 -4.43 8.81
N ALA A 179 -17.39 -5.37 9.72
CA ALA A 179 -18.42 -6.26 10.23
C ALA A 179 -19.50 -5.48 10.99
N GLY A 180 -19.12 -4.51 11.82
CA GLY A 180 -20.03 -3.57 12.47
C GLY A 180 -20.86 -2.73 11.49
N ARG A 181 -20.32 -2.46 10.29
CA ARG A 181 -21.03 -1.82 9.16
C ARG A 181 -21.91 -2.80 8.36
N GLY A 182 -21.99 -4.08 8.73
CA GLY A 182 -22.70 -5.12 7.97
C GLY A 182 -22.05 -5.45 6.63
N ARG A 183 -20.78 -5.07 6.43
CA ARG A 183 -20.03 -5.26 5.17
C ARG A 183 -19.26 -6.57 5.09
N VAL A 184 -19.26 -7.40 6.13
CA VAL A 184 -18.56 -8.69 6.13
C VAL A 184 -19.54 -9.84 6.00
N ARG A 185 -19.42 -10.61 4.91
CA ARG A 185 -20.11 -11.90 4.74
C ARG A 185 -19.38 -13.00 5.49
N GLU A 186 -18.06 -13.04 5.36
CA GLU A 186 -17.19 -14.05 5.95
C GLU A 186 -15.73 -13.59 5.90
N VAL A 187 -14.92 -14.05 6.83
CA VAL A 187 -13.46 -13.87 6.84
C VAL A 187 -12.77 -15.23 6.66
N LEU A 188 -11.95 -15.37 5.62
CA LEU A 188 -10.95 -16.44 5.54
C LEU A 188 -9.73 -16.02 6.34
N VAL A 189 -9.35 -16.85 7.30
CA VAL A 189 -8.22 -16.63 8.19
C VAL A 189 -7.18 -17.67 7.90
N ASP A 190 -6.07 -17.23 7.31
CA ASP A 190 -4.91 -18.10 7.12
C ASP A 190 -4.38 -18.58 8.47
N GLU A 191 -4.07 -19.86 8.60
CA GLU A 191 -3.60 -20.42 9.87
C GLU A 191 -2.30 -19.74 10.34
N THR A 192 -1.45 -19.32 9.39
CA THR A 192 -0.19 -18.62 9.57
C THR A 192 0.87 -19.48 10.24
N ARG A 193 1.39 -20.49 9.53
CA ARG A 193 2.53 -21.28 10.01
C ARG A 193 3.82 -20.42 10.07
N PRO A 194 4.78 -20.76 10.95
CA PRO A 194 4.74 -21.89 11.88
C PRO A 194 3.99 -21.62 13.20
N LEU A 195 3.81 -20.36 13.61
CA LEU A 195 3.34 -20.03 14.97
C LEU A 195 1.81 -20.05 15.14
N LEU A 196 1.09 -20.30 14.04
CA LEU A 196 -0.37 -20.43 13.98
C LEU A 196 -1.10 -19.19 14.49
N GLN A 197 -0.61 -18.00 14.13
CA GLN A 197 -1.18 -16.75 14.63
C GLN A 197 -2.63 -16.55 14.22
N GLY A 198 -2.95 -16.82 12.95
CA GLY A 198 -4.32 -16.66 12.48
C GLY A 198 -5.25 -17.71 13.09
N ALA A 199 -4.81 -18.97 13.15
CA ALA A 199 -5.61 -20.04 13.74
C ALA A 199 -5.85 -19.88 15.25
N ARG A 200 -4.87 -19.39 16.01
CA ARG A 200 -4.95 -19.32 17.48
C ARG A 200 -5.49 -17.99 18.00
N LEU A 201 -5.16 -16.87 17.35
CA LEU A 201 -5.48 -15.53 17.87
C LEU A 201 -6.54 -14.82 17.03
N THR A 202 -6.34 -14.72 15.72
CA THR A 202 -7.29 -14.02 14.84
C THR A 202 -8.65 -14.69 14.83
N ALA A 203 -8.68 -16.01 14.70
CA ALA A 203 -9.92 -16.80 14.80
C ALA A 203 -10.59 -16.67 16.18
N TRP A 204 -9.79 -16.56 17.25
CA TRP A 204 -10.31 -16.35 18.59
C TRP A 204 -10.95 -14.96 18.75
N GLU A 205 -10.29 -13.89 18.29
CA GLU A 205 -10.83 -12.52 18.32
C GLU A 205 -12.09 -12.37 17.45
N LEU A 206 -12.11 -12.98 16.26
CA LEU A 206 -13.31 -13.00 15.39
C LEU A 206 -14.46 -13.78 16.02
N GLY A 207 -14.16 -14.92 16.66
CA GLY A 207 -15.13 -15.73 17.38
C GLY A 207 -15.74 -15.00 18.58
N GLU A 208 -14.92 -14.29 19.34
CA GLU A 208 -15.38 -13.44 20.45
C GLU A 208 -16.31 -12.32 19.94
N ALA A 209 -15.97 -11.69 18.81
CA ALA A 209 -16.77 -10.64 18.20
C ALA A 209 -18.02 -11.15 17.44
N GLY A 210 -18.21 -12.48 17.33
CA GLY A 210 -19.33 -13.07 16.59
C GLY A 210 -19.27 -12.85 15.07
N VAL A 211 -18.09 -12.56 14.52
CA VAL A 211 -17.89 -12.35 13.07
C VAL A 211 -17.71 -13.71 12.39
N PRO A 212 -18.47 -14.03 11.32
CA PRO A 212 -18.32 -15.31 10.63
C PRO A 212 -16.92 -15.48 10.01
N TYR A 213 -16.27 -16.59 10.31
CA TYR A 213 -14.95 -16.90 9.75
C TYR A 213 -14.77 -18.39 9.45
N ARG A 214 -13.79 -18.70 8.59
CA ARG A 214 -13.27 -20.04 8.36
C ARG A 214 -11.75 -20.02 8.34
N LEU A 215 -11.14 -21.05 8.92
CA LEU A 215 -9.69 -21.26 8.82
C LEU A 215 -9.32 -21.75 7.43
N CYS A 216 -8.23 -21.22 6.91
CA CYS A 216 -7.62 -21.55 5.64
C CYS A 216 -6.18 -21.99 5.92
N VAL A 217 -5.77 -23.16 5.43
CA VAL A 217 -4.33 -23.47 5.43
C VAL A 217 -3.63 -22.51 4.46
N ASP A 218 -2.43 -22.04 4.79
CA ASP A 218 -1.77 -20.95 4.05
C ASP A 218 -1.67 -21.26 2.53
N SER A 219 -1.40 -22.52 2.17
CA SER A 219 -1.30 -22.97 0.78
C SER A 219 -2.62 -23.02 0.00
N ALA A 220 -3.77 -22.91 0.68
CA ALA A 220 -5.09 -22.91 0.05
C ALA A 220 -5.57 -21.50 -0.33
N ALA A 221 -4.93 -20.45 0.18
CA ALA A 221 -5.37 -19.06 -0.03
C ALA A 221 -5.45 -18.69 -1.52
N ALA A 222 -4.45 -19.04 -2.32
CA ALA A 222 -4.47 -18.81 -3.77
C ALA A 222 -5.61 -19.56 -4.48
N GLY A 223 -5.89 -20.80 -4.05
CA GLY A 223 -7.03 -21.57 -4.55
C GLY A 223 -8.37 -20.93 -4.16
N ALA A 224 -8.49 -20.42 -2.94
CA ALA A 224 -9.68 -19.70 -2.48
C ALA A 224 -9.93 -18.42 -3.31
N MET A 225 -8.88 -17.67 -3.61
CA MET A 225 -8.95 -16.52 -4.52
C MET A 225 -9.41 -16.92 -5.92
N ALA A 226 -8.83 -18.00 -6.50
CA ALA A 226 -9.22 -18.50 -7.81
C ALA A 226 -10.69 -18.96 -7.89
N HIS A 227 -11.25 -19.42 -6.78
CA HIS A 227 -12.66 -19.81 -6.67
C HIS A 227 -13.62 -18.66 -6.32
N GLY A 228 -13.14 -17.40 -6.29
CA GLY A 228 -13.97 -16.23 -5.98
C GLY A 228 -14.45 -16.19 -4.53
N LEU A 229 -13.70 -16.81 -3.61
CA LEU A 229 -13.99 -16.81 -2.18
C LEU A 229 -13.37 -15.61 -1.46
N VAL A 230 -12.66 -14.73 -2.16
CA VAL A 230 -11.99 -13.56 -1.59
C VAL A 230 -12.27 -12.35 -2.49
N ASP A 231 -12.73 -11.27 -1.87
CA ASP A 231 -13.04 -10.00 -2.51
C ASP A 231 -12.00 -8.92 -2.19
N CYS A 232 -11.32 -9.03 -1.05
CA CYS A 232 -10.26 -8.11 -0.62
C CYS A 232 -9.35 -8.82 0.40
N VAL A 233 -8.04 -8.57 0.31
CA VAL A 233 -7.05 -9.02 1.28
C VAL A 233 -6.64 -7.86 2.17
N LEU A 234 -6.71 -8.05 3.48
CA LEU A 234 -6.34 -7.06 4.50
C LEU A 234 -5.26 -7.65 5.41
N VAL A 235 -4.09 -7.01 5.44
CA VAL A 235 -2.94 -7.45 6.26
C VAL A 235 -2.33 -6.29 7.04
N GLY A 236 -1.61 -6.61 8.11
CA GLY A 236 -0.79 -5.64 8.84
C GLY A 236 0.57 -5.43 8.18
N ALA A 237 1.47 -4.77 8.91
CA ALA A 237 2.88 -4.67 8.58
C ALA A 237 3.72 -4.69 9.86
N ASP A 238 4.96 -5.17 9.74
CA ASP A 238 5.99 -5.04 10.76
C ASP A 238 6.96 -3.88 10.44
N ARG A 239 7.19 -3.60 9.15
CA ARG A 239 7.98 -2.45 8.69
C ARG A 239 7.63 -2.07 7.25
N ILE A 240 7.61 -0.77 6.95
CA ILE A 240 7.34 -0.25 5.61
C ILE A 240 8.48 0.68 5.19
N ALA A 241 9.15 0.41 4.07
CA ALA A 241 10.22 1.27 3.55
C ALA A 241 9.67 2.53 2.84
N ALA A 242 10.54 3.49 2.50
CA ALA A 242 10.18 4.75 1.86
C ALA A 242 9.36 4.60 0.57
N ASN A 243 9.63 3.58 -0.25
CA ASN A 243 8.90 3.30 -1.49
C ASN A 243 7.55 2.56 -1.27
N GLY A 244 7.26 2.10 -0.05
CA GLY A 244 6.08 1.30 0.29
C GLY A 244 6.31 -0.21 0.33
N ASP A 245 7.52 -0.70 0.06
CA ASP A 245 7.82 -2.12 0.26
C ASP A 245 7.57 -2.49 1.72
N THR A 246 6.79 -3.55 1.92
CA THR A 246 6.23 -3.88 3.22
C THR A 246 6.76 -5.22 3.69
N ALA A 247 7.53 -5.22 4.77
CA ALA A 247 7.82 -6.44 5.50
C ALA A 247 6.66 -6.78 6.44
N ASN A 248 6.17 -8.02 6.34
CA ASN A 248 5.12 -8.55 7.19
C ASN A 248 5.34 -10.06 7.38
N LYS A 249 4.48 -10.70 8.18
CA LYS A 249 4.55 -12.14 8.45
C LYS A 249 4.76 -12.98 7.19
N ILE A 250 5.69 -13.93 7.26
CA ILE A 250 5.99 -14.89 6.18
C ILE A 250 4.69 -15.51 5.64
N GLY A 251 4.50 -15.47 4.32
CA GLY A 251 3.26 -15.81 3.62
C GLY A 251 2.59 -14.58 2.98
N THR A 252 2.83 -13.37 3.51
CA THR A 252 2.21 -12.13 3.01
C THR A 252 2.56 -11.86 1.55
N TYR A 253 3.84 -12.01 1.16
CA TYR A 253 4.25 -11.85 -0.23
C TYR A 253 3.54 -12.82 -1.17
N GLY A 254 3.40 -14.09 -0.78
CA GLY A 254 2.69 -15.09 -1.57
C GLY A 254 1.22 -14.74 -1.78
N LEU A 255 0.56 -14.19 -0.75
CA LEU A 255 -0.81 -13.69 -0.85
C LEU A 255 -0.92 -12.49 -1.81
N ALA A 256 0.03 -11.55 -1.75
CA ALA A 256 0.04 -10.39 -2.63
C ALA A 256 0.20 -10.80 -4.11
N VAL A 257 1.07 -11.77 -4.40
CA VAL A 257 1.23 -12.36 -5.74
C VAL A 257 -0.07 -13.00 -6.22
N ALA A 258 -0.73 -13.80 -5.39
CA ALA A 258 -2.00 -14.44 -5.72
C ALA A 258 -3.11 -13.40 -5.94
N ALA A 259 -3.22 -12.40 -5.06
CA ALA A 259 -4.20 -11.33 -5.16
C ALA A 259 -4.03 -10.55 -6.47
N ALA A 260 -2.79 -10.16 -6.81
CA ALA A 260 -2.48 -9.48 -8.06
C ALA A 260 -2.85 -10.32 -9.29
N ARG A 261 -2.56 -11.63 -9.28
CA ARG A 261 -2.92 -12.57 -10.36
C ARG A 261 -4.43 -12.66 -10.61
N HIS A 262 -5.23 -12.47 -9.56
CA HIS A 262 -6.69 -12.56 -9.60
C HIS A 262 -7.40 -11.21 -9.61
N GLY A 263 -6.67 -10.10 -9.64
CA GLY A 263 -7.24 -8.75 -9.64
C GLY A 263 -7.97 -8.39 -8.33
N ILE A 264 -7.56 -9.01 -7.22
CA ILE A 264 -8.13 -8.78 -5.89
C ILE A 264 -7.34 -7.65 -5.21
N PRO A 265 -8.02 -6.62 -4.65
CA PRO A 265 -7.35 -5.59 -3.86
C PRO A 265 -6.56 -6.18 -2.69
N PHE A 266 -5.31 -5.73 -2.54
CA PHE A 266 -4.42 -6.07 -1.44
C PHE A 266 -4.09 -4.82 -0.63
N VAL A 267 -4.63 -4.73 0.57
CA VAL A 267 -4.57 -3.53 1.42
C VAL A 267 -3.75 -3.83 2.67
N VAL A 268 -2.71 -3.03 2.87
CA VAL A 268 -1.91 -3.02 4.11
C VAL A 268 -2.48 -1.96 5.04
N VAL A 269 -2.72 -2.30 6.30
CA VAL A 269 -3.16 -1.35 7.34
C VAL A 269 -2.16 -1.37 8.48
N ALA A 270 -1.48 -0.24 8.70
CA ALA A 270 -0.45 -0.09 9.71
C ALA A 270 -0.34 1.37 10.16
N PRO A 271 0.01 1.65 11.42
CA PRO A 271 0.23 3.03 11.88
C PRO A 271 1.45 3.65 11.18
N GLU A 272 1.48 4.98 11.07
CA GLU A 272 2.59 5.72 10.44
C GLU A 272 3.95 5.43 11.11
N SER A 273 3.96 5.08 12.40
CA SER A 273 5.17 4.67 13.13
C SER A 273 5.82 3.38 12.60
N THR A 274 5.11 2.60 11.78
CA THR A 274 5.64 1.40 11.09
C THR A 274 6.46 1.78 9.85
N TRP A 275 6.36 3.04 9.40
CA TRP A 275 7.07 3.55 8.25
C TRP A 275 8.51 3.94 8.63
N ASP A 276 9.48 3.28 8.01
CA ASP A 276 10.90 3.52 8.18
C ASP A 276 11.44 4.30 6.97
N SER A 277 11.50 5.63 7.12
CA SER A 277 12.00 6.53 6.07
C SER A 277 13.51 6.47 5.89
N SER A 278 14.24 5.76 6.76
CA SER A 278 15.68 5.55 6.61
C SER A 278 16.02 4.49 5.56
N LEU A 279 15.07 3.62 5.24
CA LEU A 279 15.19 2.58 4.21
C LEU A 279 14.56 3.07 2.91
N ALA A 280 15.34 3.11 1.83
CA ALA A 280 14.84 3.51 0.51
C ALA A 280 13.80 2.51 -0.04
N ASP A 281 14.07 1.22 0.15
CA ASP A 281 13.26 0.10 -0.33
C ASP A 281 13.34 -1.10 0.62
N GLY A 282 12.63 -2.18 0.28
CA GLY A 282 12.54 -3.38 1.10
C GLY A 282 13.82 -4.21 1.18
N SER A 283 14.82 -3.97 0.31
CA SER A 283 16.09 -4.74 0.31
C SER A 283 16.95 -4.46 1.55
N GLY A 284 16.75 -3.30 2.17
CA GLY A 284 17.41 -2.93 3.43
C GLY A 284 16.78 -3.55 4.68
N ILE A 285 15.65 -4.25 4.57
CA ILE A 285 14.97 -4.85 5.71
C ILE A 285 15.63 -6.19 6.07
N VAL A 286 16.22 -6.27 7.25
CA VAL A 286 16.79 -7.52 7.79
C VAL A 286 15.66 -8.46 8.23
N ILE A 287 15.63 -9.65 7.65
CA ILE A 287 14.62 -10.68 7.96
C ILE A 287 15.10 -11.58 9.11
N GLU A 288 14.30 -11.65 10.17
CA GLU A 288 14.51 -12.55 11.31
C GLU A 288 14.37 -14.01 10.85
N GLU A 289 15.43 -14.80 10.94
CA GLU A 289 15.37 -16.27 10.81
C GLU A 289 15.27 -16.93 12.19
N ARG A 290 14.32 -17.85 12.34
CA ARG A 290 13.99 -18.48 13.62
C ARG A 290 14.38 -19.95 13.66
N ALA A 291 14.35 -20.53 14.86
CA ALA A 291 14.74 -21.90 15.09
C ALA A 291 13.94 -22.90 14.23
N ALA A 292 14.62 -23.93 13.71
CA ALA A 292 14.00 -24.96 12.89
C ALA A 292 12.87 -25.72 13.62
N ALA A 293 12.93 -25.78 14.95
CA ALA A 293 11.94 -26.45 15.80
C ALA A 293 10.51 -25.97 15.54
N GLU A 294 10.30 -24.68 15.21
CA GLU A 294 8.95 -24.16 14.93
C GLU A 294 8.32 -24.78 13.69
N VAL A 295 9.15 -25.18 12.72
CA VAL A 295 8.71 -25.85 11.49
C VAL A 295 8.64 -27.36 11.69
N THR A 296 9.67 -27.94 12.31
CA THR A 296 9.77 -29.40 12.48
C THR A 296 8.86 -29.95 13.57
N HIS A 297 8.31 -29.09 14.44
CA HIS A 297 7.37 -29.45 15.49
C HIS A 297 6.05 -28.70 15.35
N LEU A 298 4.99 -29.31 15.88
CA LEU A 298 3.71 -28.69 16.12
C LEU A 298 3.31 -28.97 17.56
N ALA A 299 3.28 -27.91 18.39
CA ALA A 299 3.26 -28.04 19.85
C ALA A 299 4.40 -28.99 20.30
N ASP A 300 4.12 -29.93 21.20
CA ASP A 300 5.12 -30.87 21.74
C ASP A 300 5.36 -32.10 20.85
N ARG A 301 4.94 -32.06 19.56
CA ARG A 301 5.03 -33.20 18.64
C ARG A 301 5.97 -32.91 17.49
N VAL A 302 6.92 -33.82 17.27
CA VAL A 302 7.80 -33.84 16.10
C VAL A 302 6.96 -34.21 14.86
N CYS A 303 7.01 -33.39 13.83
CA CYS A 303 6.26 -33.56 12.58
C CYS A 303 7.18 -33.76 11.35
N ALA A 304 8.50 -33.60 11.51
CA ALA A 304 9.50 -33.80 10.47
C ALA A 304 10.54 -34.85 10.89
N PRO A 305 11.34 -35.41 9.96
CA PRO A 305 12.49 -36.26 10.31
C PRO A 305 13.44 -35.59 11.31
N GLN A 306 14.09 -36.38 12.16
CA GLN A 306 14.92 -35.88 13.28
C GLN A 306 16.02 -34.89 12.87
N ASP A 307 16.65 -35.11 11.71
CA ASP A 307 17.75 -34.28 11.21
C ASP A 307 17.29 -33.24 10.16
N ALA A 308 15.99 -33.00 10.06
CA ALA A 308 15.44 -32.04 9.10
C ALA A 308 15.92 -30.63 9.43
N ARG A 309 16.66 -30.03 8.49
CA ARG A 309 16.95 -28.59 8.49
C ARG A 309 15.71 -27.84 8.00
N ALA A 310 15.48 -26.64 8.52
CA ALA A 310 14.38 -25.78 8.09
C ALA A 310 14.93 -24.43 7.60
N TYR A 311 14.29 -23.91 6.55
CA TYR A 311 14.34 -22.50 6.21
C TYR A 311 13.13 -21.84 6.87
N ASN A 312 13.36 -20.99 7.87
CA ASN A 312 12.29 -20.44 8.72
C ASN A 312 12.43 -18.91 8.90
N PRO A 313 12.29 -18.13 7.82
CA PRO A 313 12.16 -16.68 7.95
C PRO A 313 10.82 -16.35 8.64
N ALA A 314 10.85 -15.45 9.62
CA ALA A 314 9.66 -15.01 10.32
C ALA A 314 8.82 -14.01 9.49
N PHE A 315 9.42 -13.39 8.47
CA PHE A 315 8.83 -12.34 7.65
C PHE A 315 9.22 -12.52 6.18
N ASP A 316 8.44 -11.94 5.28
CA ASP A 316 8.82 -11.70 3.89
C ASP A 316 8.56 -10.22 3.53
N VAL A 317 9.12 -9.78 2.40
CA VAL A 317 8.91 -8.43 1.88
C VAL A 317 7.96 -8.51 0.70
N THR A 318 6.85 -7.79 0.79
CA THR A 318 5.91 -7.57 -0.31
C THR A 318 6.30 -6.30 -1.07
N PRO A 319 6.70 -6.42 -2.35
CA PRO A 319 7.00 -5.26 -3.19
C PRO A 319 5.80 -4.34 -3.33
N ALA A 320 6.04 -3.02 -3.32
CA ALA A 320 5.00 -2.01 -3.34
C ALA A 320 4.06 -2.15 -4.55
N GLU A 321 4.57 -2.60 -5.70
CA GLU A 321 3.80 -2.84 -6.94
C GLU A 321 2.68 -3.89 -6.83
N LEU A 322 2.73 -4.78 -5.83
CA LEU A 322 1.70 -5.77 -5.55
C LEU A 322 0.64 -5.25 -4.55
N ILE A 323 0.90 -4.11 -3.91
CA ILE A 323 0.04 -3.52 -2.89
C ILE A 323 -0.90 -2.52 -3.55
N THR A 324 -2.21 -2.71 -3.37
CA THR A 324 -3.22 -1.78 -3.88
C THR A 324 -3.20 -0.46 -3.11
N ALA A 325 -3.06 -0.54 -1.79
CA ALA A 325 -2.90 0.62 -0.93
C ALA A 325 -2.28 0.25 0.42
N ILE A 326 -1.57 1.21 0.99
CA ILE A 326 -1.12 1.22 2.38
C ILE A 326 -1.91 2.31 3.10
N VAL A 327 -2.58 1.95 4.17
CA VAL A 327 -3.43 2.86 4.95
C VAL A 327 -2.84 3.06 6.33
N THR A 328 -2.60 4.32 6.66
CA THR A 328 -2.22 4.78 7.99
C THR A 328 -3.32 5.67 8.55
N GLU A 329 -3.17 6.07 9.80
CA GLU A 329 -4.06 7.07 10.42
C GLU A 329 -3.98 8.43 9.71
N ARG A 330 -2.88 8.71 9.00
CA ARG A 330 -2.63 10.00 8.34
C ARG A 330 -2.93 10.01 6.85
N ARG A 331 -2.79 8.87 6.16
CA ARG A 331 -2.85 8.83 4.69
C ARG A 331 -3.29 7.49 4.11
N VAL A 332 -3.76 7.55 2.87
CA VAL A 332 -3.84 6.39 1.96
C VAL A 332 -2.73 6.57 0.93
N PHE A 333 -1.70 5.72 1.00
CA PHE A 333 -0.63 5.67 0.02
C PHE A 333 -0.94 4.59 -1.02
N ARG A 334 -0.91 4.94 -2.30
CA ARG A 334 -1.08 3.99 -3.41
C ARG A 334 0.26 3.86 -4.14
N PRO A 335 0.97 2.74 -3.97
CA PRO A 335 2.21 2.51 -4.70
C PRO A 335 1.97 2.56 -6.21
N ARG A 336 2.92 3.16 -6.95
CA ARG A 336 2.88 3.10 -8.41
C ARG A 336 3.19 1.66 -8.83
N ARG A 337 2.39 1.09 -9.74
CA ARG A 337 2.77 -0.17 -10.41
C ARG A 337 4.02 0.12 -11.23
N GLY A 338 5.18 -0.33 -10.74
CA GLY A 338 6.40 -0.33 -11.52
C GLY A 338 6.19 -1.14 -12.80
N VAL A 339 6.72 -0.66 -13.92
CA VAL A 339 6.84 -1.51 -15.10
C VAL A 339 8.04 -2.43 -14.86
N PRO A 340 7.95 -3.75 -15.11
CA PRO A 340 9.10 -4.63 -15.06
C PRO A 340 10.26 -3.99 -15.84
N GLN A 341 11.42 -3.84 -15.21
CA GLN A 341 12.60 -3.16 -15.78
C GLN A 341 12.97 -3.69 -17.19
N GLN A 342 12.65 -4.95 -17.46
CA GLN A 342 12.85 -5.62 -18.75
C GLN A 342 12.00 -5.01 -19.89
N LEU A 343 10.88 -4.36 -19.61
CA LEU A 343 10.00 -3.71 -20.59
C LEU A 343 10.34 -2.22 -20.79
N THR A 344 11.01 -1.57 -19.83
CA THR A 344 11.43 -0.15 -19.93
C THR A 344 12.86 0.04 -20.43
N ALA A 345 13.74 -0.97 -20.30
CA ALA A 345 15.15 -0.94 -20.70
C ALA A 345 15.42 -0.69 -22.20
N GLY A 346 14.38 -0.39 -22.98
CA GLY A 346 14.45 -0.28 -24.43
C GLY A 346 13.82 0.98 -25.03
N VAL A 347 13.43 2.00 -24.25
CA VAL A 347 12.73 3.20 -24.77
C VAL A 347 13.66 4.43 -24.80
N ALA A 348 14.82 4.28 -25.44
CA ALA A 348 15.72 5.40 -25.74
C ALA A 348 15.27 6.13 -27.02
N ASP A 349 15.50 7.43 -27.09
CA ASP A 349 15.08 8.28 -28.21
C ASP A 349 15.64 7.76 -29.55
N ASP A 350 16.93 7.37 -29.60
CA ASP A 350 17.57 6.74 -30.76
C ASP A 350 16.84 5.49 -31.28
N ARG A 351 16.18 4.74 -30.39
CA ARG A 351 15.42 3.54 -30.78
C ARG A 351 14.05 3.92 -31.32
N ILE A 352 13.43 4.98 -30.80
CA ILE A 352 12.18 5.51 -31.36
C ILE A 352 12.46 6.01 -32.78
N GLU A 353 13.48 6.84 -32.95
CA GLU A 353 13.92 7.38 -34.24
C GLU A 353 14.27 6.27 -35.24
N GLY A 354 15.07 5.27 -34.81
CA GLY A 354 15.46 4.14 -35.67
C GLY A 354 14.32 3.19 -36.08
N LEU A 355 13.12 3.36 -35.52
CA LEU A 355 11.91 2.60 -35.87
C LEU A 355 10.88 3.43 -36.64
N LEU A 356 11.16 4.70 -36.94
CA LEU A 356 10.29 5.52 -37.77
C LEU A 356 10.43 5.11 -39.23
N GLU A 357 9.28 4.88 -39.89
CA GLU A 357 9.23 4.74 -41.34
C GLU A 357 8.75 6.07 -41.95
N GLU A 358 9.49 6.56 -42.94
CA GLU A 358 9.19 7.82 -43.62
C GLU A 358 8.53 7.57 -44.98
N PHE A 359 7.39 8.24 -45.21
CA PHE A 359 6.67 8.19 -46.48
C PHE A 359 6.60 9.60 -47.08
N PRO A 360 7.45 9.93 -48.07
CA PRO A 360 7.40 11.23 -48.73
C PRO A 360 6.13 11.39 -49.58
N ASP A 361 5.70 12.64 -49.74
CA ASP A 361 4.52 13.04 -50.51
C ASP A 361 3.21 12.37 -50.04
N HIS A 362 3.08 12.14 -48.73
CA HIS A 362 1.89 11.56 -48.11
C HIS A 362 1.41 12.40 -46.92
N PRO A 363 0.10 12.69 -46.78
CA PRO A 363 -0.99 12.31 -47.69
C PRO A 363 -1.03 13.13 -48.99
N GLU A 364 -0.25 14.21 -49.08
CA GLU A 364 -0.18 15.12 -50.23
C GLU A 364 1.29 15.48 -50.57
N PRO A 365 1.57 15.95 -51.80
CA PRO A 365 2.92 16.34 -52.21
C PRO A 365 3.55 17.40 -51.29
N GLY A 366 4.81 17.17 -50.91
CA GLY A 366 5.58 18.06 -50.03
C GLY A 366 5.50 17.72 -48.53
N VAL A 367 4.71 16.73 -48.13
CA VAL A 367 4.60 16.26 -46.74
C VAL A 367 5.36 14.94 -46.57
N VAL A 368 6.21 14.84 -45.53
CA VAL A 368 6.88 13.59 -45.16
C VAL A 368 6.17 12.98 -43.95
N PHE A 369 5.34 11.97 -44.20
CA PHE A 369 4.60 11.28 -43.15
C PHE A 369 5.53 10.37 -42.34
N ARG A 370 5.55 10.55 -41.00
CA ARG A 370 6.25 9.68 -40.06
C ARG A 370 5.30 8.64 -39.50
N ASP A 371 5.53 7.38 -39.84
CA ASP A 371 4.72 6.26 -39.39
C ASP A 371 5.31 5.59 -38.13
N LEU A 372 4.42 5.30 -37.17
CA LEU A 372 4.77 4.70 -35.88
C LEU A 372 4.42 3.20 -35.82
N SER A 373 3.99 2.58 -36.92
CA SER A 373 3.52 1.18 -36.90
C SER A 373 4.63 0.21 -36.54
N ALA A 374 5.84 0.40 -37.07
CA ALA A 374 7.01 -0.42 -36.73
C ALA A 374 7.40 -0.28 -35.25
N LEU A 375 7.21 0.91 -34.67
CA LEU A 375 7.37 1.16 -33.24
C LEU A 375 6.32 0.38 -32.43
N TYR A 376 5.04 0.42 -32.81
CA TYR A 376 3.98 -0.31 -32.11
C TYR A 376 4.07 -1.83 -32.29
N ALA A 377 4.73 -2.31 -33.34
CA ALA A 377 4.98 -3.73 -33.57
C ALA A 377 6.04 -4.31 -32.60
N GLN A 378 6.86 -3.47 -31.95
CA GLN A 378 7.86 -3.94 -31.00
C GLN A 378 7.22 -4.36 -29.66
N PRO A 379 7.41 -5.62 -29.21
CA PRO A 379 6.91 -6.06 -27.91
C PRO A 379 7.41 -5.17 -26.76
N GLY A 380 6.48 -4.74 -25.90
CA GLY A 380 6.79 -3.94 -24.71
C GLY A 380 7.02 -2.45 -24.95
N LEU A 381 7.28 -2.02 -26.19
CA LEU A 381 7.65 -0.63 -26.46
C LEU A 381 6.48 0.34 -26.20
N LEU A 382 5.25 -0.03 -26.58
CA LEU A 382 4.05 0.76 -26.24
C LEU A 382 3.85 0.91 -24.72
N ALA A 383 4.09 -0.17 -23.95
CA ALA A 383 3.98 -0.12 -22.50
C ALA A 383 5.06 0.79 -21.88
N GLY A 384 6.28 0.75 -22.43
CA GLY A 384 7.37 1.62 -22.01
C GLY A 384 7.15 3.09 -22.37
N LEU A 385 6.58 3.40 -23.54
CA LEU A 385 6.17 4.78 -23.89
C LEU A 385 5.13 5.31 -22.91
N ALA A 386 4.09 4.52 -22.62
CA ALA A 386 3.09 4.86 -21.62
C ALA A 386 3.69 5.05 -20.22
N ALA A 387 4.77 4.34 -19.89
CA ALA A 387 5.49 4.48 -18.63
C ALA A 387 6.25 5.80 -18.54
N ARG A 388 6.99 6.18 -19.58
CA ARG A 388 7.68 7.49 -19.64
C ARG A 388 6.70 8.65 -19.49
N VAL A 389 5.52 8.56 -20.08
CA VAL A 389 4.46 9.57 -19.89
C VAL A 389 3.96 9.59 -18.44
N ASP A 390 3.90 8.45 -17.74
CA ASP A 390 3.57 8.45 -16.30
C ASP A 390 4.62 9.11 -15.44
N GLU A 391 5.88 8.83 -15.75
CA GLU A 391 6.98 9.32 -14.93
C GLU A 391 6.95 10.84 -14.95
N GLU A 392 6.65 11.41 -16.11
CA GLU A 392 6.47 12.84 -16.31
C GLU A 392 5.19 13.38 -15.64
N PHE A 393 4.01 12.79 -15.90
CA PHE A 393 2.72 13.38 -15.50
C PHE A 393 2.00 12.69 -14.32
N GLY A 394 2.61 11.69 -13.69
CA GLY A 394 1.96 10.83 -12.70
C GLY A 394 1.39 11.59 -11.50
N GLY A 395 0.08 11.43 -11.27
CA GLY A 395 -0.67 12.11 -10.21
C GLY A 395 -1.13 13.54 -10.55
N ALA A 396 -0.75 14.07 -11.73
CA ALA A 396 -1.12 15.41 -12.17
C ALA A 396 -2.48 15.49 -12.88
N TYR A 397 -3.05 14.35 -13.29
CA TYR A 397 -4.29 14.29 -14.06
C TYR A 397 -5.26 13.24 -13.51
N ASP A 398 -6.54 13.47 -13.74
CA ASP A 398 -7.66 12.61 -13.35
C ASP A 398 -8.22 11.83 -14.55
N ARG A 399 -7.92 12.26 -15.79
CA ARG A 399 -8.43 11.66 -17.04
C ARG A 399 -7.44 11.78 -18.19
N VAL A 400 -7.41 10.78 -19.07
CA VAL A 400 -6.70 10.82 -20.35
C VAL A 400 -7.68 11.17 -21.48
N LEU A 401 -7.37 12.22 -22.24
CA LEU A 401 -8.03 12.54 -23.51
C LEU A 401 -7.14 12.10 -24.67
N ALA A 402 -7.50 11.01 -25.33
CA ALA A 402 -6.79 10.53 -26.51
C ALA A 402 -7.35 11.16 -27.79
N VAL A 403 -6.46 11.68 -28.62
CA VAL A 403 -6.79 12.49 -29.79
C VAL A 403 -6.72 11.66 -31.06
N GLU A 404 -7.87 11.43 -31.70
CA GLU A 404 -7.98 10.67 -32.96
C GLU A 404 -7.35 9.25 -32.93
N SER A 405 -7.51 8.51 -34.01
CA SER A 405 -7.13 7.12 -34.23
C SER A 405 -5.72 6.77 -33.77
N ARG A 406 -4.73 7.62 -34.04
CA ARG A 406 -3.34 7.35 -33.67
C ARG A 406 -3.03 7.68 -32.20
N GLY A 407 -3.55 8.79 -31.68
CA GLY A 407 -3.46 9.12 -30.25
C GLY A 407 -4.18 8.10 -29.35
N PHE A 408 -5.17 7.36 -29.86
CA PHE A 408 -5.85 6.29 -29.12
C PHE A 408 -4.90 5.18 -28.66
N VAL A 409 -3.83 4.89 -29.41
CA VAL A 409 -2.91 3.79 -29.08
C VAL A 409 -2.16 4.11 -27.78
N LEU A 410 -1.48 5.26 -27.73
CA LEU A 410 -0.76 5.71 -26.54
C LEU A 410 -1.73 6.05 -25.40
N GLY A 411 -2.84 6.73 -25.70
CA GLY A 411 -3.83 7.11 -24.70
C GLY A 411 -4.49 5.91 -24.01
N ALA A 412 -4.83 4.85 -24.77
CA ALA A 412 -5.37 3.62 -24.19
C ALA A 412 -4.34 2.86 -23.36
N ALA A 413 -3.09 2.77 -23.83
CA ALA A 413 -2.01 2.17 -23.07
C ALA A 413 -1.77 2.90 -21.74
N LEU A 414 -1.78 4.24 -21.76
CA LEU A 414 -1.60 5.08 -20.59
C LEU A 414 -2.76 4.94 -19.59
N ALA A 415 -4.00 5.01 -20.07
CA ALA A 415 -5.19 4.86 -19.24
C ALA A 415 -5.27 3.47 -18.59
N ALA A 416 -5.00 2.41 -19.37
CA ALA A 416 -4.97 1.04 -18.86
C ALA A 416 -3.89 0.84 -17.79
N ARG A 417 -2.73 1.50 -17.94
CA ARG A 417 -1.61 1.38 -17.00
C ARG A 417 -1.88 2.13 -15.69
N THR A 418 -2.47 3.32 -15.75
CA THR A 418 -2.71 4.17 -14.59
C THR A 418 -4.05 3.94 -13.91
N GLY A 419 -4.96 3.21 -14.54
CA GLY A 419 -6.34 3.06 -14.07
C GLY A 419 -7.14 4.36 -14.17
N THR A 420 -6.67 5.35 -14.94
CA THR A 420 -7.38 6.61 -15.15
C THR A 420 -8.45 6.44 -16.24
N PRO A 421 -9.61 7.11 -16.12
CA PRO A 421 -10.60 7.14 -17.18
C PRO A 421 -10.04 7.61 -18.53
N LEU A 422 -10.44 6.93 -19.61
CA LEU A 422 -10.11 7.28 -20.99
C LEU A 422 -11.30 7.93 -21.68
N THR A 423 -11.05 9.06 -22.33
CA THR A 423 -12.01 9.75 -23.21
C THR A 423 -11.39 9.95 -24.59
N LEU A 424 -12.19 9.84 -25.64
CA LEU A 424 -11.73 9.95 -27.04
C LEU A 424 -12.25 11.23 -27.68
N ALA A 425 -11.34 12.09 -28.15
CA ALA A 425 -11.67 13.15 -29.10
C ALA A 425 -11.67 12.56 -30.52
N ARG A 426 -12.72 12.85 -31.31
CA ARG A 426 -12.92 12.22 -32.62
C ARG A 426 -13.21 13.24 -33.71
N LYS A 427 -13.02 12.84 -34.97
CA LYS A 427 -13.50 13.60 -36.13
C LYS A 427 -15.03 13.76 -36.13
N PRO A 428 -15.57 14.78 -36.85
CA PRO A 428 -16.99 15.05 -36.87
C PRO A 428 -17.88 13.88 -37.24
N GLY A 429 -19.00 13.74 -36.54
CA GLY A 429 -20.02 12.72 -36.82
C GLY A 429 -19.67 11.30 -36.36
N LYS A 430 -18.61 11.12 -35.56
CA LYS A 430 -18.21 9.82 -35.00
C LYS A 430 -18.66 9.59 -33.56
N LEU A 431 -19.21 10.61 -32.89
CA LEU A 431 -19.67 10.56 -31.50
C LEU A 431 -21.20 10.67 -31.41
N PRO A 432 -21.85 9.91 -30.51
CA PRO A 432 -23.29 10.01 -30.31
C PRO A 432 -23.66 11.17 -29.37
N GLY A 433 -24.78 11.84 -29.67
CA GLY A 433 -25.36 12.89 -28.84
C GLY A 433 -24.66 14.26 -28.97
N PRO A 434 -24.93 15.20 -28.05
CA PRO A 434 -24.37 16.55 -28.11
C PRO A 434 -22.85 16.56 -27.92
N VAL A 435 -22.16 17.36 -28.72
CA VAL A 435 -20.70 17.51 -28.71
C VAL A 435 -20.25 18.97 -28.54
N HIS A 436 -19.05 19.16 -28.01
CA HIS A 436 -18.20 20.33 -28.24
C HIS A 436 -17.42 20.11 -29.53
N SER A 437 -17.08 21.19 -30.24
CA SER A 437 -16.33 21.14 -31.49
C SER A 437 -15.26 22.21 -31.50
N ALA A 438 -14.06 21.88 -31.96
CA ALA A 438 -12.95 22.80 -32.11
C ALA A 438 -12.28 22.61 -33.48
N ASP A 439 -12.15 23.71 -34.22
CA ASP A 439 -11.45 23.76 -35.51
C ASP A 439 -9.96 23.98 -35.30
N TYR A 440 -9.13 23.42 -36.18
CA TYR A 440 -7.69 23.65 -36.17
C TYR A 440 -7.09 23.59 -37.58
N SER A 441 -5.97 24.30 -37.74
CA SER A 441 -5.17 24.28 -38.96
C SER A 441 -4.14 23.15 -38.93
N LEU A 442 -4.10 22.40 -40.01
CA LEU A 442 -3.05 21.44 -40.38
C LEU A 442 -2.05 22.12 -41.32
N GLU A 443 -0.96 21.43 -41.67
CA GLU A 443 -0.02 21.88 -42.71
C GLU A 443 -0.69 22.04 -44.09
N TYR A 444 -1.72 21.23 -44.34
CA TYR A 444 -2.39 21.10 -45.64
C TYR A 444 -3.90 21.42 -45.60
N GLY A 445 -4.40 22.12 -44.57
CA GLY A 445 -5.81 22.53 -44.53
C GLY A 445 -6.39 22.86 -43.16
N MET A 446 -7.71 22.76 -43.03
CA MET A 446 -8.45 22.85 -41.77
C MET A 446 -9.13 21.51 -41.47
N ASP A 447 -9.11 21.09 -40.22
CA ASP A 447 -9.87 19.95 -39.72
C ASP A 447 -10.55 20.30 -38.39
N ARG A 448 -11.39 19.40 -37.87
CA ARG A 448 -12.20 19.61 -36.67
C ARG A 448 -12.11 18.40 -35.74
N LEU A 449 -12.12 18.67 -34.44
CA LEU A 449 -12.28 17.66 -33.40
C LEU A 449 -13.58 17.87 -32.64
N GLU A 450 -14.19 16.76 -32.23
CA GLU A 450 -15.40 16.72 -31.43
C GLU A 450 -15.17 15.93 -30.14
N LEU A 451 -15.83 16.37 -29.07
CA LEU A 451 -15.86 15.73 -27.77
C LEU A 451 -17.28 15.73 -27.23
N ARG A 452 -17.78 14.59 -26.73
CA ARG A 452 -19.14 14.53 -26.18
C ARG A 452 -19.23 15.41 -24.92
N LYS A 453 -20.27 16.25 -24.82
CA LYS A 453 -20.42 17.23 -23.72
C LYS A 453 -20.46 16.61 -22.32
N SER A 454 -20.79 15.33 -22.21
CA SER A 454 -20.87 14.60 -20.93
C SER A 454 -19.63 13.75 -20.65
N ALA A 455 -18.57 13.85 -21.45
CA ALA A 455 -17.43 12.94 -21.38
C ALA A 455 -16.35 13.35 -20.36
N ILE A 456 -16.37 14.60 -19.92
CA ILE A 456 -15.44 15.17 -18.94
C ILE A 456 -16.27 15.97 -17.94
N ALA A 457 -16.03 15.76 -16.66
CA ALA A 457 -16.72 16.50 -15.61
C ALA A 457 -16.02 17.85 -15.35
N PRO A 458 -16.76 18.92 -15.01
CA PRO A 458 -16.16 20.19 -14.64
C PRO A 458 -15.15 20.05 -13.50
N GLY A 459 -14.01 20.73 -13.59
CA GLY A 459 -12.93 20.69 -12.61
C GLY A 459 -11.98 19.48 -12.70
N GLU A 460 -12.23 18.51 -13.59
CA GLU A 460 -11.27 17.43 -13.82
C GLU A 460 -9.98 17.95 -14.45
N ARG A 461 -8.83 17.39 -14.06
CA ARG A 461 -7.54 17.66 -14.68
C ARG A 461 -7.29 16.65 -15.79
N VAL A 462 -7.14 17.10 -17.03
CA VAL A 462 -7.12 16.23 -18.22
C VAL A 462 -5.76 16.27 -18.89
N LEU A 463 -5.16 15.10 -19.12
CA LEU A 463 -3.96 14.95 -19.92
C LEU A 463 -4.35 14.66 -21.38
N CYS A 464 -3.96 15.54 -22.31
CA CYS A 464 -4.20 15.35 -23.74
C CYS A 464 -3.07 14.53 -24.36
N VAL A 465 -3.40 13.45 -25.06
CA VAL A 465 -2.43 12.52 -25.64
C VAL A 465 -2.67 12.39 -27.14
N ASP A 466 -1.61 12.60 -27.91
CA ASP A 466 -1.59 12.39 -29.36
C ASP A 466 -0.34 11.59 -29.74
N ASP A 467 -0.19 11.26 -31.02
CA ASP A 467 0.96 10.49 -31.49
C ASP A 467 2.12 11.39 -31.95
N VAL A 468 1.84 12.38 -32.80
CA VAL A 468 2.85 13.28 -33.40
C VAL A 468 2.49 14.75 -33.17
N LEU A 469 3.43 15.54 -32.68
CA LEU A 469 3.36 16.99 -32.64
C LEU A 469 4.03 17.59 -33.89
N ALA A 470 3.21 18.10 -34.82
CA ALA A 470 3.65 18.90 -35.94
C ALA A 470 3.43 20.40 -35.66
N THR A 471 2.40 21.04 -36.25
CA THR A 471 2.07 22.45 -36.01
C THR A 471 1.41 22.72 -34.65
N GLY A 472 1.06 21.69 -33.88
CA GLY A 472 0.34 21.80 -32.60
C GLY A 472 -1.15 22.14 -32.71
N GLY A 473 -1.72 22.23 -33.91
CA GLY A 473 -3.14 22.53 -34.12
C GLY A 473 -4.08 21.54 -33.44
N THR A 474 -3.81 20.25 -33.59
CA THR A 474 -4.65 19.16 -33.07
C THR A 474 -4.75 19.19 -31.53
N LEU A 475 -3.61 19.29 -30.85
CA LEU A 475 -3.56 19.38 -29.38
C LEU A 475 -4.11 20.71 -28.86
N ALA A 476 -3.97 21.81 -29.59
CA ALA A 476 -4.60 23.08 -29.23
C ALA A 476 -6.14 22.99 -29.28
N ALA A 477 -6.69 22.33 -30.31
CA ALA A 477 -8.13 22.03 -30.39
C ALA A 477 -8.57 21.09 -29.25
N ALA A 478 -7.80 20.05 -28.94
CA ALA A 478 -8.09 19.17 -27.80
C ALA A 478 -8.12 19.95 -26.47
N ALA A 479 -7.16 20.85 -26.25
CA ALA A 479 -7.14 21.73 -25.08
C ALA A 479 -8.37 22.65 -25.01
N GLN A 480 -8.85 23.13 -26.15
CA GLN A 480 -10.08 23.91 -26.21
C GLN A 480 -11.30 23.08 -25.82
N LEU A 481 -11.43 21.85 -26.32
CA LEU A 481 -12.53 20.94 -25.97
C LEU A 481 -12.56 20.62 -24.46
N VAL A 482 -11.40 20.47 -23.83
CA VAL A 482 -11.27 20.31 -22.38
C VAL A 482 -11.82 21.55 -21.64
N ARG A 483 -11.38 22.74 -22.04
CA ARG A 483 -11.85 24.01 -21.44
C ARG A 483 -13.35 24.23 -21.63
N ASP A 484 -13.87 23.91 -22.82
CA ASP A 484 -15.30 24.03 -23.12
C ASP A 484 -16.16 23.07 -22.28
N SER A 485 -15.56 21.98 -21.77
CA SER A 485 -16.20 21.04 -20.84
C SER A 485 -16.12 21.51 -19.38
N GLY A 486 -15.50 22.67 -19.11
CA GLY A 486 -15.29 23.20 -17.76
C GLY A 486 -14.16 22.53 -16.99
N ALA A 487 -13.25 21.83 -17.67
CA ALA A 487 -12.13 21.09 -17.09
C ALA A 487 -10.79 21.81 -17.32
N GLU A 488 -9.76 21.36 -16.61
CA GLU A 488 -8.40 21.93 -16.67
C GLU A 488 -7.48 21.05 -17.51
N VAL A 489 -6.60 21.67 -18.29
CA VAL A 489 -5.57 20.94 -19.07
C VAL A 489 -4.37 20.71 -18.16
N ALA A 490 -4.17 19.47 -17.71
CA ALA A 490 -3.07 19.06 -16.83
C ALA A 490 -1.71 19.04 -17.57
N GLY A 491 -1.75 18.78 -18.88
CA GLY A 491 -0.58 18.69 -19.73
C GLY A 491 -0.89 18.04 -21.08
N MET A 492 0.16 17.83 -21.86
CA MET A 492 0.11 17.24 -23.19
C MET A 492 1.27 16.25 -23.37
N ALA A 493 1.01 15.11 -24.01
CA ALA A 493 2.03 14.12 -24.32
C ALA A 493 1.92 13.63 -25.76
N VAL A 494 3.07 13.51 -26.44
CA VAL A 494 3.21 12.91 -27.77
C VAL A 494 4.35 11.91 -27.82
N VAL A 495 4.26 10.93 -28.73
CA VAL A 495 5.39 10.01 -28.99
C VAL A 495 6.51 10.76 -29.69
N LEU A 496 6.18 11.55 -30.71
CA LEU A 496 7.12 12.20 -31.60
C LEU A 496 6.83 13.70 -31.73
N GLU A 497 7.86 14.53 -31.73
CA GLU A 497 7.80 15.93 -32.17
C GLU A 497 8.59 16.14 -33.46
N LEU A 498 7.99 16.85 -34.42
CA LEU A 498 8.63 17.31 -35.64
C LEU A 498 9.17 18.74 -35.43
N ALA A 499 10.45 18.83 -35.13
CA ALA A 499 11.14 20.08 -34.87
C ALA A 499 11.13 20.99 -36.12
N GLY A 500 10.87 22.29 -35.90
CA GLY A 500 10.85 23.30 -36.98
C GLY A 500 9.46 23.67 -37.50
N LEU A 501 8.40 22.98 -37.08
CA LEU A 501 7.01 23.30 -37.48
C LEU A 501 6.26 24.20 -36.49
N GLY A 502 6.92 24.65 -35.41
CA GLY A 502 6.39 25.64 -34.45
C GLY A 502 5.29 25.10 -33.52
N GLY A 503 5.09 23.78 -33.43
CA GLY A 503 4.07 23.18 -32.56
C GLY A 503 4.28 23.45 -31.08
N ARG A 504 5.51 23.29 -30.60
CA ARG A 504 5.87 23.56 -29.20
C ARG A 504 5.67 25.02 -28.81
N ASP A 505 6.02 25.95 -29.70
CA ASP A 505 5.81 27.39 -29.48
C ASP A 505 4.32 27.73 -29.36
N ARG A 506 3.48 27.15 -30.24
CA ARG A 506 2.02 27.31 -30.20
C ARG A 506 1.42 26.80 -28.89
N LEU A 507 2.02 25.79 -28.28
CA LEU A 507 1.54 25.14 -27.05
C LEU A 507 2.31 25.57 -25.79
N SER A 508 3.09 26.65 -25.86
CA SER A 508 3.98 27.13 -24.78
C SER A 508 3.27 27.46 -23.46
N SER A 509 1.96 27.68 -23.47
CA SER A 509 1.13 27.87 -22.28
C SER A 509 0.80 26.56 -21.54
N HIS A 510 1.20 25.41 -22.07
CA HIS A 510 0.90 24.10 -21.54
C HIS A 510 2.19 23.31 -21.25
N ARG A 511 2.16 22.49 -20.20
CA ARG A 511 3.21 21.49 -19.97
C ARG A 511 3.13 20.42 -21.06
N LEU A 512 4.19 20.26 -21.84
CA LEU A 512 4.26 19.36 -22.99
C LEU A 512 5.46 18.42 -22.87
N ALA A 513 5.22 17.12 -23.02
CA ALA A 513 6.26 16.11 -23.18
C ALA A 513 6.21 15.48 -24.58
N ALA A 514 7.36 15.49 -25.25
CA ALA A 514 7.60 14.68 -26.44
C ALA A 514 8.58 13.58 -26.05
N LEU A 515 8.27 12.32 -26.37
CA LEU A 515 9.13 11.19 -26.01
C LEU A 515 10.33 11.05 -26.95
N CYS A 516 10.27 11.62 -28.14
CA CYS A 516 11.33 11.70 -29.14
C CYS A 516 11.13 12.98 -29.96
N GLU A 517 12.22 13.64 -30.35
CA GLU A 517 12.22 14.81 -31.23
C GLU A 517 13.03 14.49 -32.48
N VAL A 518 12.47 14.75 -33.66
CA VAL A 518 13.14 14.58 -34.95
C VAL A 518 12.95 15.81 -35.84
N PRO A 519 13.86 16.09 -36.79
CA PRO A 519 13.64 17.14 -37.78
C PRO A 519 12.38 16.89 -38.63
N ALA A 520 11.65 17.96 -38.96
CA ALA A 520 10.46 17.90 -39.82
C ALA A 520 10.75 17.31 -41.22
#